data_AF-A0A9N9IUL8-F1
#
_entry.id   AF-A0A9N9IUL8-F1
#
_cell.length_a   1.000
_cell.length_b   1.000
_cell.length_c   1.000
_cell.angle_alpha   90.00
_cell.angle_beta   90.00
_cell.angle_gamma   90.00
#
_symmetry.space_group_name_H-M   'P 1'
#
loop_
_entity.id
_entity.type
_entity.pdbx_description
1 polymer ?
#
loop_
_entity_poly.entity_id
_entity_poly.type
_entity_poly.pdbx_seq_one_letter_code
_entity_poly.pdbx_strand_id
1 'polypeptide(L)'
;LHEDLPPSVEELHRWQYELMNLKQGNEKVETYASRFKKLANRVDAGGIPNAFKVRMFLSGLNKELATLVAIQNPVNLDVAITQAKT
;
A
#
# COMPACT_ATOMS: atom_id res chain seq x y z
N LEU A 1 -1.94 -21.21 24.37
CA LEU A 1 -2.65 -19.95 24.04
C LEU A 1 -1.58 -18.97 23.61
N HIS A 2 -1.42 -18.70 22.31
CA HIS A 2 -0.56 -17.58 21.88
C HIS A 2 -1.45 -16.35 22.01
N GLU A 3 -1.27 -15.55 23.06
CA GLU A 3 -1.84 -14.21 23.09
C GLU A 3 -1.06 -13.40 22.06
N ASP A 4 -1.68 -13.14 20.90
CA ASP A 4 -1.20 -12.15 19.95
C ASP A 4 -1.28 -10.77 20.62
N LEU A 5 -0.22 -10.40 21.33
CA LEU A 5 -0.06 -9.08 21.91
C LEU A 5 -0.16 -8.05 20.77
N PRO A 6 -0.82 -6.90 21.01
CA PRO A 6 -0.85 -5.83 20.02
C PRO A 6 0.58 -5.40 19.67
N PRO A 7 0.83 -4.97 18.43
CA PRO A 7 2.16 -4.57 18.00
C PRO A 7 2.69 -3.44 18.89
N SER A 8 3.98 -3.46 19.17
CA SER A 8 4.60 -2.38 19.95
C SER A 8 4.62 -1.07 19.15
N VAL A 9 4.76 0.06 19.85
CA VAL A 9 4.88 1.40 19.21
C VAL A 9 6.05 1.45 18.23
N GLU A 10 7.17 0.79 18.56
CA GLU A 10 8.34 0.71 17.69
C GLU A 10 8.05 -0.08 16.40
N GLU A 11 7.26 -1.15 16.51
CA GLU A 11 6.85 -1.95 15.35
C GLU A 11 5.91 -1.19 14.42
N LEU A 12 4.95 -0.46 15.00
CA LEU A 12 4.05 0.42 14.25
C LEU A 12 4.83 1.50 13.51
N HIS A 13 5.75 2.19 14.17
CA HIS A 13 6.60 3.20 13.52
C HIS A 13 7.46 2.62 12.41
N ARG A 14 8.03 1.43 12.62
CA ARG A 14 8.81 0.74 11.59
C ARG A 14 7.95 0.40 10.37
N TRP A 15 6.76 -0.17 10.56
CA TRP A 15 5.87 -0.51 9.45
C TRP A 15 5.33 0.73 8.75
N GLN A 16 5.06 1.82 9.48
CA GLN A 16 4.72 3.11 8.88
C GLN A 16 5.85 3.62 7.99
N TYR A 17 7.10 3.58 8.48
CA TYR A 17 8.26 3.98 7.70
C TYR A 17 8.45 3.10 6.46
N GLU A 18 8.33 1.78 6.60
CA GLU A 18 8.41 0.83 5.48
C GLU A 18 7.31 1.11 4.44
N LEU A 19 6.07 1.32 4.88
CA LEU A 19 4.94 1.60 4.02
C LEU A 19 5.13 2.91 3.22
N MET A 20 5.61 3.97 3.88
CA MET A 20 5.85 5.27 3.24
C MET A 20 7.00 5.24 2.22
N ASN A 21 7.96 4.34 2.41
CA ASN A 21 9.12 4.20 1.53
C ASN A 21 8.99 3.03 0.54
N LEU A 22 7.90 2.28 0.56
CA LEU A 22 7.71 1.11 -0.30
C LEU A 22 7.59 1.53 -1.77
N LYS A 23 8.51 1.06 -2.61
CA LYS A 23 8.52 1.27 -4.07
C LYS A 23 8.43 -0.06 -4.82
N GLN A 24 7.78 -0.04 -5.98
CA GLN A 24 7.72 -1.15 -6.93
C GLN A 24 9.13 -1.50 -7.46
N GLY A 25 9.89 -0.49 -7.88
CA GLY A 25 11.16 -0.72 -8.57
C GLY A 25 10.94 -1.56 -9.84
N ASN A 26 11.71 -2.65 -9.97
CA ASN A 26 11.63 -3.57 -11.11
C ASN A 26 10.71 -4.78 -10.85
N GLU A 27 10.00 -4.81 -9.72
CA GLU A 27 9.15 -5.95 -9.38
C GLU A 27 7.81 -5.91 -10.14
N LYS A 28 7.18 -7.08 -10.28
CA LYS A 28 5.81 -7.18 -10.82
C LYS A 28 4.82 -6.44 -9.93
N VAL A 29 3.80 -5.85 -10.54
CA VAL A 29 2.75 -5.10 -9.82
C VAL A 29 2.08 -5.96 -8.73
N GLU A 30 1.88 -7.26 -8.95
CA GLU A 30 1.37 -8.19 -7.96
C GLU A 30 2.23 -8.27 -6.69
N THR A 31 3.55 -8.36 -6.88
CA THR A 31 4.51 -8.48 -5.77
C THR A 31 4.50 -7.20 -4.94
N TYR A 32 4.58 -6.05 -5.62
CA TYR A 32 4.47 -4.74 -4.97
C TYR A 32 3.16 -4.59 -4.19
N ALA A 33 2.03 -4.87 -4.84
CA ALA A 33 0.71 -4.74 -4.25
C ALA A 33 0.51 -5.65 -3.03
N SER A 34 1.06 -6.88 -3.07
CA SER A 34 1.00 -7.80 -1.92
C SER A 34 1.77 -7.25 -0.72
N ARG A 35 2.97 -6.70 -0.92
CA ARG A 35 3.76 -6.06 0.15
C ARG A 35 3.05 -4.82 0.70
N PHE A 36 2.51 -3.98 -0.18
CA PHE A 36 1.75 -2.80 0.21
C PHE A 36 0.55 -3.16 1.07
N LYS A 37 -0.29 -4.13 0.64
CA LYS A 37 -1.46 -4.58 1.41
C LYS A 37 -1.08 -5.09 2.79
N LYS A 38 -0.03 -5.91 2.89
CA LYS A 38 0.44 -6.45 4.18
C LYS A 38 0.86 -5.34 5.14
N LEU A 39 1.64 -4.36 4.66
CA LEU A 39 2.08 -3.24 5.49
C LEU A 39 0.92 -2.30 5.85
N ALA A 40 0.07 -1.97 4.89
CA ALA A 40 -1.12 -1.15 5.11
C ALA A 40 -2.01 -1.78 6.19
N ASN A 41 -2.29 -3.09 6.12
CA ASN A 41 -3.10 -3.79 7.11
C ASN A 41 -2.48 -3.81 8.52
N ARG A 42 -1.15 -3.83 8.62
CA ARG A 42 -0.44 -3.78 9.90
C ARG A 42 -0.47 -2.38 10.54
N VAL A 43 -0.46 -1.35 9.72
CA VAL A 43 -0.48 0.06 10.14
C VAL A 43 -1.90 0.56 10.40
N ASP A 44 -2.90 -0.05 9.75
CA ASP A 44 -4.30 0.38 9.75
C ASP A 44 -5.03 0.04 11.07
N ALA A 45 -4.57 0.63 12.16
CA ALA A 45 -5.18 0.50 13.49
C ALA A 45 -6.49 1.32 13.66
N GLY A 46 -6.93 2.06 12.64
CA GLY A 46 -8.03 3.02 12.77
C GLY A 46 -8.75 3.45 11.48
N GLY A 47 -8.49 2.81 10.34
CA GLY A 47 -9.19 3.06 9.08
C GLY A 47 -8.55 4.17 8.25
N ILE A 48 -7.37 3.93 7.68
CA ILE A 48 -6.74 4.84 6.70
C ILE A 48 -7.76 5.08 5.57
N PRO A 49 -8.11 6.34 5.23
CA PRO A 49 -9.08 6.63 4.18
C PRO A 49 -8.68 6.05 2.82
N ASN A 50 -9.66 5.55 2.07
CA ASN A 50 -9.42 4.92 0.75
C ASN A 50 -8.61 5.82 -0.20
N ALA A 51 -8.95 7.11 -0.28
CA ALA A 51 -8.22 8.06 -1.12
C ALA A 51 -6.75 8.18 -0.71
N PHE A 52 -6.44 8.08 0.59
CA PHE A 52 -5.07 8.12 1.08
C PHE A 52 -4.33 6.82 0.74
N LYS A 53 -4.96 5.64 0.93
CA LYS A 53 -4.41 4.35 0.50
C LYS A 53 -4.06 4.35 -0.99
N VAL A 54 -4.94 4.89 -1.83
CA VAL A 54 -4.71 5.05 -3.27
C VAL A 54 -3.49 5.94 -3.54
N ARG A 55 -3.43 7.14 -2.95
CA ARG A 55 -2.30 8.06 -3.16
C ARG A 55 -0.97 7.44 -2.74
N MET A 56 -0.94 6.75 -1.61
CA MET A 56 0.26 6.06 -1.12
C MET A 56 0.71 4.96 -2.08
N PHE A 57 -0.22 4.12 -2.54
CA PHE A 57 0.07 3.07 -3.52
C PHE A 57 0.63 3.65 -4.83
N LEU A 58 -0.01 4.70 -5.37
CA LEU A 58 0.47 5.35 -6.60
C LEU A 58 1.85 6.00 -6.43
N SER A 59 2.16 6.50 -5.23
CA SER A 59 3.46 7.11 -4.94
C SER A 59 4.63 6.11 -4.96
N GLY A 60 4.33 4.83 -4.75
CA GLY A 60 5.31 3.74 -4.79
C GLY A 60 5.33 2.95 -6.09
N LEU A 61 4.25 3.03 -6.89
CA LEU A 61 4.17 2.40 -8.20
C LEU A 61 5.18 3.01 -9.18
N ASN A 62 5.59 2.25 -10.20
CA ASN A 62 6.38 2.78 -11.31
C ASN A 62 5.71 4.03 -11.90
N LYS A 63 6.49 5.08 -12.18
CA LYS A 63 5.98 6.41 -12.54
C LYS A 63 5.04 6.40 -13.75
N GLU A 64 5.33 5.60 -14.77
CA GLU A 64 4.50 5.51 -15.98
C GLU A 64 3.15 4.87 -15.65
N LEU A 65 3.16 3.72 -14.99
CA LEU A 65 1.95 3.05 -14.52
C LEU A 65 1.15 3.92 -13.54
N ALA A 66 1.82 4.61 -12.61
CA ALA A 66 1.19 5.50 -11.64
C ALA A 66 0.39 6.60 -12.33
N THR A 67 0.93 7.17 -13.42
CA THR A 67 0.24 8.20 -14.21
C THR A 67 -0.99 7.62 -14.90
N LEU A 68 -0.86 6.46 -15.54
CA LEU A 68 -1.97 5.79 -16.23
C LEU A 68 -3.11 5.39 -15.28
N VAL A 69 -2.77 4.87 -14.10
CA VAL A 69 -3.76 4.50 -13.08
C VAL A 69 -4.41 5.75 -12.48
N ALA A 70 -3.64 6.82 -12.21
CA ALA A 70 -4.19 8.06 -11.67
C ALA A 70 -5.27 8.69 -12.58
N ILE A 71 -5.07 8.65 -13.90
CA ILE A 71 -6.04 9.14 -14.90
C ILE A 71 -7.37 8.39 -14.81
N GLN A 72 -7.33 7.10 -14.47
CA GLN A 72 -8.53 6.27 -14.31
C GLN A 72 -9.27 6.50 -12.99
N ASN A 73 -8.76 7.41 -12.14
CA ASN A 73 -9.38 7.88 -10.90
C ASN A 73 -9.93 6.75 -9.99
N PRO A 74 -9.06 5.82 -9.51
CA PRO A 74 -9.50 4.70 -8.68
C PRO A 74 -10.06 5.17 -7.33
N VAL A 75 -11.25 4.69 -7.00
CA VAL A 75 -11.96 5.04 -5.75
C VAL A 75 -11.43 4.33 -4.51
N ASN A 76 -10.67 3.24 -4.69
CA ASN A 76 -10.07 2.48 -3.61
C ASN A 76 -8.83 1.70 -4.10
N LEU A 77 -8.12 1.07 -3.15
CA LEU A 77 -6.88 0.35 -3.40
C LEU A 77 -7.06 -0.84 -4.37
N ASP A 78 -8.14 -1.59 -4.27
CA ASP A 78 -8.36 -2.77 -5.13
C ASP A 78 -8.59 -2.37 -6.60
N VAL A 79 -9.32 -1.27 -6.83
CA VAL A 79 -9.49 -0.71 -8.17
C VAL A 79 -8.14 -0.24 -8.73
N ALA A 80 -7.35 0.49 -7.93
CA ALA A 80 -6.01 0.95 -8.34
C ALA A 80 -5.09 -0.23 -8.72
N ILE A 81 -5.11 -1.32 -7.93
CA ILE A 81 -4.31 -2.51 -8.21
C ILE A 81 -4.77 -3.22 -9.47
N THR A 82 -6.08 -3.31 -9.69
CA THR A 82 -6.63 -3.95 -10.90
C THR A 82 -6.20 -3.19 -12.15
N GLN A 83 -6.35 -1.86 -12.14
CA GLN A 83 -5.95 -0.99 -13.23
C GLN A 83 -4.43 -1.05 -13.50
N ALA A 84 -3.61 -1.20 -12.46
CA ALA A 84 -2.16 -1.30 -12.60
C ALA A 84 -1.67 -2.62 -13.24
N LYS A 85 -2.53 -3.65 -13.29
CA LYS A 85 -2.22 -4.98 -13.84
C LYS A 85 -2.75 -5.20 -15.26
N THR A 86 -3.52 -4.24 -15.77
CA THR A 86 -4.17 -4.32 -17.08
C THR A 86 -3.18 -3.90 -18.15
#